data_AF-A0A356X6T8-F1
#
_entry.id   AF-A0A356X6T8-F1
#
_cell.length_a   1.000
_cell.length_b   1.000
_cell.length_c   1.000
_cell.angle_alpha   90.00
_cell.angle_beta   90.00
_cell.angle_gamma   90.00
#
_symmetry.space_group_name_H-M   'P 1'
#
loop_
_entity.id
_entity.type
_entity.pdbx_description
1 polymer ?
#
loop_
_entity_poly.entity_id
_entity_poly.type
_entity_poly.pdbx_seq_one_letter_code
_entity_poly.pdbx_strand_id
1 'polypeptide(L)'
;MKFRISTCLTVIVLISIQAFAQEASVSWALDGEELPASEGQKVTSSSNIKGQILGSATGVSADLPEVATYNPEGISTTFATAGGNVSSDGGAAVTERGLVWSTSESPTIEDRKRSAGSGTGSFSATMIDLEPATTYFYRAYATNGEGTAYGREVSITTLTERTVPELTTNSVANIMVRTAETGGSVTEWGGSEVTVRGVVWNTTGEPTINDNVLEAGSGTGDFVATLYPLEEDTRYYVRAFAINETGTGYGGMRIFKTQVAAPDITKVVAQDGSGDYTSVQDAFDEIPRNYTGIYTIYVKKGEYYEKLILEEEKVNVKLVGEHRDSTVLWYDDYAGISGGTSQSYSVAINADDFVAENITFQNVVKNDKSVSDQQAVALVTNGDRQAYYNVNILGYQDT
;
A
#
# COMPACT_ATOMS: atom_id res chain seq x y z
N MET A 1 -28.90 72.53 36.93
CA MET A 1 -29.48 72.57 35.57
C MET A 1 -28.54 71.78 34.65
N LYS A 2 -29.07 70.72 34.01
CA LYS A 2 -28.47 69.83 32.98
C LYS A 2 -27.32 68.86 33.37
N PHE A 3 -27.66 67.57 33.27
CA PHE A 3 -26.80 66.38 33.25
C PHE A 3 -25.90 66.31 32.00
N ARG A 4 -24.74 65.63 32.13
CA ARG A 4 -24.27 64.65 31.13
C ARG A 4 -23.39 63.58 31.77
N ILE A 5 -23.75 62.33 31.47
CA ILE A 5 -23.13 61.05 31.85
C ILE A 5 -21.88 60.86 30.99
N SER A 6 -20.79 60.35 31.57
CA SER A 6 -19.68 59.78 30.81
C SER A 6 -19.34 58.41 31.38
N THR A 7 -19.83 57.38 30.69
CA THR A 7 -19.53 55.97 30.89
C THR A 7 -18.06 55.72 30.50
N CYS A 8 -17.24 55.19 31.41
CA CYS A 8 -15.91 54.69 31.06
C CYS A 8 -16.04 53.19 30.76
N LEU A 9 -15.98 52.83 29.48
CA LEU A 9 -16.03 51.46 28.99
C LEU A 9 -14.62 50.86 29.08
N THR A 10 -14.47 49.80 29.86
CA THR A 10 -13.27 48.97 29.94
C THR A 10 -13.09 48.21 28.62
N VAL A 11 -11.98 48.45 27.91
CA VAL A 11 -11.53 47.59 26.81
C VAL A 11 -10.38 46.73 27.34
N ILE A 12 -10.66 45.46 27.56
CA ILE A 12 -9.66 44.42 27.82
C ILE A 12 -9.11 43.99 26.46
N VAL A 13 -7.85 44.33 26.16
CA VAL A 13 -7.12 43.70 25.07
C VAL A 13 -6.31 42.55 25.67
N LEU A 14 -6.79 41.32 25.49
CA LEU A 14 -5.99 40.11 25.69
C LEU A 14 -4.95 40.04 24.56
N ILE A 15 -3.69 40.31 24.87
CA ILE A 15 -2.57 39.90 24.02
C ILE A 15 -2.03 38.61 24.61
N SER A 16 -2.35 37.48 24.00
CA SER A 16 -1.70 36.21 24.30
C SER A 16 -0.31 36.22 23.66
N ILE A 17 0.72 36.46 24.47
CA ILE A 17 2.11 36.23 24.06
C ILE A 17 2.46 34.80 24.47
N GLN A 18 2.47 33.87 23.52
CA GLN A 18 3.21 32.62 23.69
C GLN A 18 4.69 32.94 23.51
N ALA A 19 5.40 33.12 24.62
CA ALA A 19 6.86 33.23 24.61
C ALA A 19 7.46 31.82 24.45
N PHE A 20 8.15 31.60 23.33
CA PHE A 20 9.12 30.51 23.19
C PHE A 20 10.27 30.79 24.18
N ALA A 21 10.60 29.81 25.01
CA ALA A 21 11.71 29.90 25.94
C ALA A 21 13.03 29.91 25.18
N GLN A 22 13.77 31.01 25.28
CA GLN A 22 15.21 31.01 25.07
C GLN A 22 15.83 31.52 26.38
N GLU A 23 16.72 30.72 26.96
CA GLU A 23 17.35 30.98 28.26
C GLU A 23 18.10 32.31 28.22
N ALA A 24 17.51 33.35 28.81
CA ALA A 24 18.23 34.56 29.17
C ALA A 24 18.75 34.41 30.61
N SER A 25 20.07 34.29 30.75
CA SER A 25 20.74 34.38 32.04
C SER A 25 20.66 35.83 32.53
N VAL A 26 19.90 36.07 33.60
CA VAL A 26 19.83 37.38 34.26
C VAL A 26 20.77 37.36 35.46
N SER A 27 21.90 38.07 35.36
CA SER A 27 22.73 38.40 36.53
C SER A 27 22.21 39.69 37.16
N TRP A 28 22.08 39.69 38.49
CA TRP A 28 21.84 40.91 39.26
C TRP A 28 23.15 41.38 39.85
N ALA A 29 23.42 42.68 39.75
CA ALA A 29 24.40 43.37 40.56
C ALA A 29 23.73 44.62 41.11
N LEU A 30 23.61 44.68 42.44
CA LEU A 30 23.46 45.94 43.17
C LEU A 30 24.58 45.97 44.19
N ASP A 31 25.22 47.13 44.28
CA ASP A 31 26.49 47.39 44.94
C ASP A 31 26.63 46.71 46.31
N GLY A 32 27.62 45.80 46.37
CA GLY A 32 28.44 45.46 47.53
C GLY A 32 27.75 45.26 48.88
N GLU A 33 27.30 44.03 49.14
CA GLU A 33 27.72 43.21 50.30
C GLU A 33 27.03 41.83 50.23
N GLU A 34 27.82 40.75 50.35
CA GLU A 34 27.31 39.36 50.42
C GLU A 34 26.64 39.08 51.76
N LEU A 35 25.49 38.38 51.74
CA LEU A 35 24.97 37.65 52.91
C LEU A 35 24.57 36.22 52.50
N PRO A 36 24.78 35.21 53.37
CA PRO A 36 24.85 33.82 52.97
C PRO A 36 23.47 33.16 52.82
N ALA A 37 23.47 32.07 52.04
CA ALA A 37 22.33 31.25 51.71
C ALA A 37 21.55 30.71 52.93
N SER A 38 20.22 30.77 52.85
CA SER A 38 19.34 29.87 53.60
C SER A 38 18.15 29.45 52.74
N GLU A 39 17.96 28.12 52.64
CA GLU A 39 16.80 27.46 52.04
C GLU A 39 15.47 27.90 52.67
N GLY A 40 14.44 27.99 51.83
CA GLY A 40 13.04 27.82 52.23
C GLY A 40 12.32 29.07 52.74
N GLN A 41 11.79 29.88 51.82
CA GLN A 41 10.59 30.69 52.11
C GLN A 41 9.72 30.87 50.86
N LYS A 42 8.50 30.30 50.91
CA LYS A 42 7.40 30.66 50.01
C LYS A 42 6.99 32.10 50.35
N VAL A 43 7.36 33.05 49.50
CA VAL A 43 6.83 34.42 49.59
C VAL A 43 5.39 34.40 49.06
N THR A 44 4.44 34.39 50.00
CA THR A 44 3.02 34.68 49.74
C THR A 44 2.72 36.05 50.32
N SER A 45 2.94 37.10 49.53
CA SER A 45 2.35 38.40 49.80
C SER A 45 2.43 39.27 48.55
N SER A 46 1.26 39.74 48.14
CA SER A 46 1.04 40.79 47.15
C SER A 46 1.75 42.08 47.55
N SER A 47 2.97 42.28 47.09
CA SER A 47 3.64 43.57 47.06
C SER A 47 3.68 44.06 45.62
N ASN A 48 2.91 45.13 45.33
CA ASN A 48 2.98 45.90 44.09
C ASN A 48 4.39 46.48 43.92
N ILE A 49 5.31 45.71 43.32
CA ILE A 49 6.54 46.26 42.77
C ILE A 49 6.20 46.80 41.38
N LYS A 50 5.91 48.11 41.31
CA LYS A 50 5.98 48.85 40.03
C LYS A 50 7.44 49.03 39.66
N GLY A 51 8.11 47.95 39.29
CA GLY A 51 9.41 47.99 38.63
C GLY A 51 9.17 48.12 37.14
N GLN A 52 9.46 49.28 36.58
CA GLN A 52 9.49 49.45 35.12
C GLN A 52 10.76 48.74 34.63
N ILE A 53 10.63 47.59 33.97
CA ILE A 53 11.76 46.96 33.29
C ILE A 53 12.05 47.84 32.06
N LEU A 54 12.99 48.76 32.19
CA LEU A 54 13.58 49.48 31.06
C LEU A 54 14.78 48.68 30.54
N GLY A 55 14.48 47.59 29.84
CA GLY A 55 15.45 46.91 29.00
C GLY A 55 15.42 47.53 27.61
N SER A 56 16.51 48.15 27.17
CA SER A 56 16.70 48.45 25.75
C SER A 56 17.04 47.13 25.05
N ALA A 57 16.06 46.52 24.40
CA ALA A 57 16.36 45.51 23.40
C ALA A 57 17.05 46.23 22.24
N THR A 58 18.38 46.10 22.13
CA THR A 58 19.08 46.41 20.88
C THR A 58 18.43 45.55 19.81
N GLY A 59 17.70 46.19 18.89
CA GLY A 59 16.99 45.51 17.81
C GLY A 59 17.98 44.65 17.03
N VAL A 60 17.74 43.35 17.04
CA VAL A 60 18.42 42.45 16.10
C VAL A 60 17.87 42.85 14.74
N SER A 61 18.71 43.44 13.88
CA SER A 61 18.35 43.64 12.48
C SER A 61 18.10 42.27 11.89
N ALA A 62 16.95 42.07 11.26
CA ALA A 62 16.75 40.87 10.46
C ALA A 62 17.56 41.00 9.17
N ASP A 63 17.86 39.86 8.55
CA ASP A 63 18.42 39.72 7.22
C ASP A 63 17.34 39.21 6.25
N LEU A 64 17.63 39.23 4.96
CA LEU A 64 16.79 38.54 3.97
C LEU A 64 16.80 37.02 4.21
N PRO A 65 15.74 36.29 3.79
CA PRO A 65 15.72 34.84 3.90
C PRO A 65 16.82 34.15 3.07
N GLU A 66 17.22 32.95 3.45
CA GLU A 66 18.12 32.11 2.64
C GLU A 66 17.29 31.09 1.84
N VAL A 67 17.43 31.12 0.51
CA VAL A 67 16.55 30.36 -0.41
C VAL A 67 17.36 29.54 -1.40
N ALA A 68 17.00 28.28 -1.58
CA ALA A 68 17.50 27.40 -2.64
C ALA A 68 16.39 27.08 -3.65
N THR A 69 16.74 27.06 -4.95
CA THR A 69 15.85 26.62 -6.04
C THR A 69 16.20 25.18 -6.42
N TYR A 70 15.20 24.30 -6.44
CA TYR A 70 15.35 22.92 -6.89
C TYR A 70 15.20 22.80 -8.41
N ASN A 71 15.57 21.65 -8.97
CA ASN A 71 15.37 21.36 -10.40
C ASN A 71 13.88 21.11 -10.69
N PRO A 72 13.43 21.32 -11.95
CA PRO A 72 12.04 21.08 -12.32
C PRO A 72 11.73 19.58 -12.45
N GLU A 73 10.46 19.24 -12.29
CA GLU A 73 9.87 17.93 -12.55
C GLU A 73 8.53 18.11 -13.27
N GLY A 74 8.05 17.08 -13.98
CA GLY A 74 6.73 17.13 -14.63
C GLY A 74 6.55 18.30 -15.62
N ILE A 75 7.50 18.48 -16.54
CA ILE A 75 7.47 19.53 -17.57
C ILE A 75 6.49 19.16 -18.69
N SER A 76 5.37 19.87 -18.78
CA SER A 76 4.36 19.75 -19.84
C SER A 76 4.55 20.83 -20.91
N THR A 77 3.55 20.98 -21.78
CA THR A 77 3.45 22.05 -22.78
C THR A 77 3.03 23.39 -22.16
N THR A 78 2.21 23.36 -21.11
CA THR A 78 1.59 24.57 -20.51
C THR A 78 1.85 24.74 -19.02
N PHE A 79 2.55 23.78 -18.41
CA PHE A 79 2.91 23.84 -16.99
C PHE A 79 4.22 23.11 -16.72
N ALA A 80 4.85 23.41 -15.60
CA ALA A 80 5.97 22.65 -15.05
C ALA A 80 5.96 22.76 -13.53
N THR A 81 6.31 21.68 -12.82
CA THR A 81 6.42 21.70 -11.36
C THR A 81 7.87 21.89 -10.95
N ALA A 82 8.12 22.70 -9.94
CA ALA A 82 9.43 22.85 -9.35
C ALA A 82 9.28 23.21 -7.87
N GLY A 83 10.38 23.48 -7.20
CA GLY A 83 10.33 23.83 -5.78
C GLY A 83 11.55 24.57 -5.30
N GLY A 84 11.63 24.66 -3.98
CA GLY A 84 12.76 25.24 -3.30
C GLY A 84 12.74 24.92 -1.82
N ASN A 85 13.73 25.46 -1.12
CA ASN A 85 13.81 25.39 0.33
C ASN A 85 14.23 26.72 0.89
N VAL A 86 13.55 27.15 1.95
CA VAL A 86 13.95 28.31 2.74
C VAL A 86 14.65 27.80 3.99
N SER A 87 15.99 27.84 4.02
CA SER A 87 16.81 27.28 5.11
C SER A 87 16.87 28.19 6.33
N SER A 88 16.73 29.50 6.13
CA SER A 88 16.74 30.51 7.18
C SER A 88 15.72 31.59 6.86
N ASP A 89 15.04 32.09 7.89
CA ASP A 89 14.14 33.24 7.80
C ASP A 89 14.86 34.58 7.99
N GLY A 90 16.18 34.56 8.23
CA GLY A 90 16.95 35.77 8.48
C GLY A 90 16.57 36.48 9.78
N GLY A 91 15.89 35.82 10.73
CA GLY A 91 15.48 36.43 12.00
C GLY A 91 14.16 37.22 11.93
N ALA A 92 13.49 37.28 10.77
CA ALA A 92 12.13 37.78 10.63
C ALA A 92 11.24 36.74 9.93
N ALA A 93 10.01 36.56 10.42
CA ALA A 93 9.11 35.54 9.86
C ALA A 93 8.91 35.71 8.34
N VAL A 94 9.10 34.61 7.59
CA VAL A 94 8.81 34.56 6.16
C VAL A 94 7.31 34.60 5.95
N THR A 95 6.82 35.66 5.32
CA THR A 95 5.39 35.92 5.09
C THR A 95 4.87 35.29 3.79
N GLU A 96 5.74 35.11 2.79
CA GLU A 96 5.39 34.45 1.52
C GLU A 96 6.63 33.76 0.94
N ARG A 97 6.47 32.58 0.35
CA ARG A 97 7.48 31.88 -0.44
C ARG A 97 6.86 31.25 -1.67
N GLY A 98 7.63 30.96 -2.70
CA GLY A 98 7.12 30.32 -3.91
C GLY A 98 8.09 30.33 -5.08
N LEU A 99 7.55 30.31 -6.29
CA LEU A 99 8.31 30.39 -7.55
C LEU A 99 7.99 31.68 -8.30
N VAL A 100 8.99 32.23 -8.98
CA VAL A 100 8.87 33.30 -9.99
C VAL A 100 9.48 32.81 -11.30
N TRP A 101 8.89 33.19 -12.44
CA TRP A 101 9.39 32.80 -13.76
C TRP A 101 9.11 33.83 -14.84
N SER A 102 9.97 33.84 -15.86
CA SER A 102 9.88 34.72 -17.04
C SER A 102 10.56 34.07 -18.24
N THR A 103 10.32 34.58 -19.45
CA THR A 103 11.11 34.21 -20.64
C THR A 103 12.43 34.98 -20.72
N SER A 104 12.62 35.96 -19.84
CA SER A 104 13.88 36.70 -19.65
C SER A 104 14.61 36.18 -18.41
N GLU A 105 15.95 36.29 -18.42
CA GLU A 105 16.79 35.98 -17.26
C GLU A 105 16.50 36.89 -16.07
N SER A 106 16.87 36.42 -14.88
CA SER A 106 16.72 37.07 -13.59
C SER A 106 15.28 37.46 -13.22
N PRO A 107 14.31 36.51 -13.27
CA PRO A 107 12.93 36.80 -12.89
C PRO A 107 12.81 37.22 -11.42
N THR A 108 11.85 38.11 -11.16
CA THR A 108 11.54 38.67 -9.85
C THR A 108 10.06 38.48 -9.50
N ILE A 109 9.64 38.87 -8.30
CA ILE A 109 8.23 38.82 -7.88
C ILE A 109 7.30 39.74 -8.68
N GLU A 110 7.84 40.63 -9.51
CA GLU A 110 7.08 41.45 -10.47
C GLU A 110 6.76 40.71 -11.77
N ASP A 111 7.44 39.60 -12.04
CA ASP A 111 7.13 38.70 -13.16
C ASP A 111 5.97 37.75 -12.81
N ARG A 112 5.80 36.67 -13.58
CA ARG A 112 4.84 35.62 -13.22
C ARG A 112 5.30 34.94 -11.93
N LYS A 113 4.39 34.82 -10.96
CA LYS A 113 4.68 34.19 -9.67
C LYS A 113 3.59 33.20 -9.24
N ARG A 114 4.00 32.20 -8.44
CA ARG A 114 3.13 31.26 -7.75
C ARG A 114 3.54 31.17 -6.29
N SER A 115 2.63 31.51 -5.38
CA SER A 115 2.83 31.33 -3.94
C SER A 115 2.72 29.85 -3.55
N ALA A 116 3.56 29.43 -2.61
CA ALA A 116 3.62 28.09 -2.01
C ALA A 116 3.53 28.15 -0.48
N GLY A 117 2.93 29.21 0.06
CA GLY A 117 2.72 29.42 1.50
C GLY A 117 3.74 30.36 2.13
N SER A 118 4.03 30.15 3.41
CA SER A 118 4.89 31.00 4.26
C SER A 118 5.82 30.14 5.14
N GLY A 119 6.70 30.78 5.93
CA GLY A 119 7.63 30.10 6.84
C GLY A 119 8.84 29.45 6.17
N THR A 120 9.62 28.69 6.94
CA THR A 120 10.84 27.97 6.49
C THR A 120 10.56 26.53 6.07
N GLY A 121 11.53 25.90 5.41
CA GLY A 121 11.45 24.52 4.92
C GLY A 121 11.20 24.38 3.41
N SER A 122 11.13 23.13 2.96
CA SER A 122 10.93 22.78 1.56
C SER A 122 9.51 23.06 1.10
N PHE A 123 9.36 23.40 -0.19
CA PHE A 123 8.08 23.60 -0.83
C PHE A 123 8.13 23.20 -2.30
N SER A 124 6.95 22.96 -2.87
CA SER A 124 6.74 22.70 -4.31
C SER A 124 5.61 23.58 -4.83
N ALA A 125 5.69 23.98 -6.09
CA ALA A 125 4.66 24.73 -6.79
C ALA A 125 4.69 24.44 -8.30
N THR A 126 3.53 24.59 -8.94
CA THR A 126 3.38 24.44 -10.39
C THR A 126 3.35 25.81 -11.06
N MET A 127 4.30 26.03 -11.96
CA MET A 127 4.29 27.11 -12.94
C MET A 127 3.23 26.76 -13.99
N ILE A 128 2.29 27.67 -14.24
CA ILE A 128 1.17 27.50 -15.16
C ILE A 128 1.18 28.59 -16.22
N ASP A 129 0.28 28.50 -17.20
CA ASP A 129 0.14 29.45 -18.32
C ASP A 129 1.45 29.61 -19.11
N LEU A 130 2.17 28.50 -19.29
CA LEU A 130 3.37 28.44 -20.12
C LEU A 130 2.98 28.21 -21.59
N GLU A 131 3.85 28.66 -22.50
CA GLU A 131 3.70 28.40 -23.93
C GLU A 131 4.51 27.15 -24.34
N PRO A 132 4.03 26.31 -25.29
CA PRO A 132 4.78 25.16 -25.78
C PRO A 132 6.12 25.55 -26.44
N ALA A 133 7.10 24.63 -26.44
CA ALA A 133 8.43 24.82 -27.01
C ALA A 133 9.13 26.13 -26.60
N THR A 134 8.86 26.62 -25.39
CA THR A 134 9.32 27.93 -24.92
C THR A 134 10.24 27.77 -23.71
N THR A 135 11.36 28.50 -23.72
CA THR A 135 12.31 28.52 -22.61
C THR A 135 11.90 29.55 -21.57
N TYR A 136 11.81 29.12 -20.32
CA TYR A 136 11.59 29.98 -19.16
C TYR A 136 12.75 29.88 -18.19
N PHE A 137 13.10 30.99 -17.56
CA PHE A 137 13.98 31.07 -16.40
C PHE A 137 13.11 31.20 -15.16
N TYR A 138 13.46 30.50 -14.09
CA TYR A 138 12.71 30.56 -12.84
C TYR A 138 13.61 30.52 -11.61
N ARG A 139 13.09 31.03 -10.50
CA ARG A 139 13.75 31.08 -9.20
C ARG A 139 12.74 30.80 -8.09
N ALA A 140 13.17 30.09 -7.06
CA ALA A 140 12.49 30.10 -5.77
C ALA A 140 12.65 31.48 -5.12
N TYR A 141 11.62 31.99 -4.45
CA TYR A 141 11.67 33.24 -3.68
C TYR A 141 11.10 33.07 -2.27
N ALA A 142 11.50 33.94 -1.35
CA ALA A 142 10.90 34.08 -0.03
C ALA A 142 10.96 35.54 0.42
N THR A 143 9.91 36.01 1.08
CA THR A 143 9.76 37.39 1.55
C THR A 143 9.58 37.40 3.06
N ASN A 144 10.34 38.24 3.76
CA ASN A 144 10.16 38.55 5.17
C ASN A 144 10.07 40.08 5.38
N GLY A 145 10.19 40.55 6.63
CA GLY A 145 10.15 41.97 6.97
C GLY A 145 11.21 42.85 6.30
N GLU A 146 12.32 42.27 5.84
CA GLU A 146 13.44 42.99 5.21
C GLU A 146 13.35 43.02 3.69
N GLY A 147 12.55 42.14 3.08
CA GLY A 147 12.34 42.09 1.64
C GLY A 147 12.33 40.66 1.09
N THR A 148 12.61 40.54 -0.21
CA THR A 148 12.53 39.28 -0.94
C THR A 148 13.90 38.75 -1.33
N ALA A 149 14.21 37.54 -0.89
CA ALA A 149 15.34 36.77 -1.35
C ALA A 149 14.96 35.82 -2.49
N TYR A 150 15.94 35.45 -3.31
CA TYR A 150 15.79 34.53 -4.43
C TYR A 150 16.88 33.48 -4.42
N GLY A 151 16.52 32.24 -4.71
CA GLY A 151 17.48 31.16 -4.92
C GLY A 151 18.22 31.27 -6.25
N ARG A 152 18.97 30.22 -6.61
CA ARG A 152 19.64 30.15 -7.92
C ARG A 152 18.63 30.19 -9.06
N GLU A 153 19.05 30.70 -10.21
CA GLU A 153 18.28 30.58 -11.43
C GLU A 153 18.41 29.19 -12.05
N VAL A 154 17.30 28.70 -12.59
CA VAL A 154 17.23 27.47 -13.37
C VAL A 154 16.40 27.77 -14.62
N SER A 155 16.78 27.20 -15.76
CA SER A 155 15.99 27.29 -16.99
C SER A 155 15.28 25.98 -17.30
N ILE A 156 14.12 26.08 -17.94
CA ILE A 156 13.32 24.95 -18.44
C ILE A 156 12.85 25.26 -19.86
N THR A 157 12.69 24.23 -20.69
CA THR A 157 12.01 24.35 -21.97
C THR A 157 10.79 23.44 -21.93
N THR A 158 9.61 24.01 -22.16
CA THR A 158 8.35 23.25 -22.23
C THR A 158 8.34 22.31 -23.43
N LEU A 159 7.52 21.26 -23.36
CA LEU A 159 7.35 20.33 -24.47
C LEU A 159 6.73 21.05 -25.68
N THR A 160 7.07 20.58 -26.88
CA THR A 160 6.45 21.06 -28.13
C THR A 160 5.00 20.63 -28.24
N GLU A 161 4.72 19.37 -27.90
CA GLU A 161 3.38 18.77 -27.90
C GLU A 161 3.29 17.69 -26.82
N ARG A 162 2.05 17.30 -26.48
CA ARG A 162 1.78 16.16 -25.59
C ARG A 162 1.69 14.89 -26.43
N THR A 163 2.24 13.81 -25.94
CA THR A 163 2.20 12.49 -26.57
C THR A 163 1.52 11.48 -25.65
N VAL A 164 1.16 10.32 -26.18
CA VAL A 164 0.80 9.17 -25.33
C VAL A 164 2.05 8.72 -24.54
N PRO A 165 1.88 8.00 -23.41
CA PRO A 165 3.03 7.53 -22.65
C PRO A 165 3.92 6.58 -23.47
N GLU A 166 5.22 6.58 -23.22
CA GLU A 166 6.15 5.59 -23.78
C GLU A 166 6.45 4.52 -22.74
N LEU A 167 6.49 3.25 -23.19
CA LEU A 167 6.67 2.11 -22.31
C LEU A 167 7.63 1.08 -22.87
N THR A 168 8.22 0.31 -21.95
CA THR A 168 8.81 -0.98 -22.25
C THR A 168 7.94 -2.10 -21.66
N THR A 169 7.88 -3.24 -22.34
CA THR A 169 7.24 -4.46 -21.80
C THR A 169 8.34 -5.42 -21.35
N ASN A 170 8.23 -5.87 -20.10
CA ASN A 170 9.18 -6.81 -19.51
C ASN A 170 9.05 -8.20 -20.14
N SER A 171 10.12 -9.00 -20.05
CA SER A 171 10.04 -10.42 -20.43
C SER A 171 9.00 -11.15 -19.58
N VAL A 172 8.34 -12.14 -20.16
CA VAL A 172 7.37 -12.97 -19.43
C VAL A 172 8.12 -14.04 -18.63
N ALA A 173 7.78 -14.19 -17.35
CA ALA A 173 8.34 -15.15 -16.42
C ALA A 173 7.22 -15.93 -15.72
N ASN A 174 7.58 -16.90 -14.87
CA ASN A 174 6.64 -17.71 -14.07
C ASN A 174 5.47 -18.24 -14.91
N ILE A 175 5.75 -18.69 -16.13
CA ILE A 175 4.73 -19.18 -17.06
C ILE A 175 4.28 -20.54 -16.57
N MET A 176 3.06 -20.61 -16.04
CA MET A 176 2.39 -21.84 -15.60
C MET A 176 1.26 -22.21 -16.58
N VAL A 177 0.41 -23.14 -16.17
CA VAL A 177 -0.71 -23.64 -16.98
C VAL A 177 -1.79 -22.57 -17.19
N ARG A 178 -2.12 -21.81 -16.13
CA ARG A 178 -3.18 -20.78 -16.17
C ARG A 178 -2.72 -19.38 -15.75
N THR A 179 -1.42 -19.21 -15.49
CA THR A 179 -0.85 -17.93 -15.08
C THR A 179 0.47 -17.65 -15.79
N ALA A 180 0.83 -16.37 -15.86
CA ALA A 180 2.17 -15.91 -16.22
C ALA A 180 2.42 -14.55 -15.59
N GLU A 181 3.67 -14.20 -15.34
CA GLU A 181 4.05 -12.91 -14.78
C GLU A 181 4.76 -12.05 -15.83
N THR A 182 4.38 -10.78 -15.92
CA THR A 182 5.05 -9.79 -16.76
C THR A 182 4.82 -8.41 -16.17
N GLY A 183 4.94 -7.36 -16.98
CA GLY A 183 4.74 -5.97 -16.57
C GLY A 183 5.41 -5.05 -17.56
N GLY A 184 5.87 -3.92 -17.07
CA GLY A 184 6.58 -2.97 -17.88
C GLY A 184 7.13 -1.82 -17.07
N SER A 185 7.66 -0.85 -17.80
CA SER A 185 8.08 0.43 -17.26
C SER A 185 7.49 1.54 -18.12
N VAL A 186 6.81 2.49 -17.50
CA VAL A 186 6.44 3.73 -18.18
C VAL A 186 7.66 4.65 -18.13
N THR A 187 8.36 4.75 -19.25
CA THR A 187 9.63 5.47 -19.37
C THR A 187 9.41 6.97 -19.60
N GLU A 188 8.35 7.33 -20.32
CA GLU A 188 7.97 8.73 -20.54
C GLU A 188 6.45 8.88 -20.35
N TRP A 189 6.05 9.93 -19.63
CA TRP A 189 4.65 10.21 -19.30
C TRP A 189 3.91 11.01 -20.39
N GLY A 190 4.63 11.50 -21.40
CA GLY A 190 4.04 12.18 -22.57
C GLY A 190 3.48 13.58 -22.29
N GLY A 191 3.85 14.20 -21.17
CA GLY A 191 3.44 15.58 -20.86
C GLY A 191 2.06 15.72 -20.23
N SER A 192 1.37 14.63 -19.87
CA SER A 192 0.14 14.65 -19.04
C SER A 192 0.14 13.49 -18.04
N GLU A 193 -0.56 13.64 -16.92
CA GLU A 193 -0.60 12.62 -15.87
C GLU A 193 -0.99 11.24 -16.43
N VAL A 194 -0.23 10.22 -16.04
CA VAL A 194 -0.51 8.82 -16.38
C VAL A 194 -1.54 8.29 -15.39
N THR A 195 -2.80 8.21 -15.81
CA THR A 195 -3.92 7.86 -14.93
C THR A 195 -4.06 6.35 -14.73
N VAL A 196 -3.64 5.56 -15.72
CA VAL A 196 -3.70 4.09 -15.67
C VAL A 196 -2.46 3.52 -16.35
N ARG A 197 -1.90 2.44 -15.80
CA ARG A 197 -0.92 1.57 -16.45
C ARG A 197 -1.25 0.11 -16.17
N GLY A 198 -0.78 -0.79 -17.01
CA GLY A 198 -1.05 -2.21 -16.84
C GLY A 198 -0.57 -3.06 -17.99
N VAL A 199 -1.19 -4.22 -18.15
CA VAL A 199 -0.87 -5.20 -19.20
C VAL A 199 -2.11 -5.58 -19.98
N VAL A 200 -1.97 -5.72 -21.30
CA VAL A 200 -3.00 -6.23 -22.20
C VAL A 200 -2.52 -7.49 -22.92
N TRP A 201 -3.41 -8.46 -23.14
CA TRP A 201 -3.07 -9.70 -23.84
C TRP A 201 -4.23 -10.31 -24.64
N ASN A 202 -3.88 -11.05 -25.68
CA ASN A 202 -4.80 -11.88 -26.46
C ASN A 202 -4.07 -13.06 -27.10
N THR A 203 -4.81 -13.89 -27.84
CA THR A 203 -4.30 -15.05 -28.59
C THR A 203 -4.21 -14.78 -30.09
N THR A 204 -4.54 -13.57 -30.54
CA THR A 204 -4.79 -13.24 -31.95
C THR A 204 -3.73 -12.34 -32.57
N GLY A 205 -2.88 -11.65 -31.79
CA GLY A 205 -1.81 -10.82 -32.34
C GLY A 205 -1.51 -9.59 -31.50
N GLU A 206 -1.74 -8.39 -32.01
CA GLU A 206 -1.40 -7.13 -31.33
C GLU A 206 -2.48 -6.77 -30.29
N PRO A 207 -2.28 -7.03 -28.98
CA PRO A 207 -3.30 -6.72 -27.99
C PRO A 207 -3.38 -5.21 -27.74
N THR A 208 -4.59 -4.78 -27.43
CA THR A 208 -4.98 -3.40 -27.10
C THR A 208 -5.82 -3.39 -25.83
N ILE A 209 -6.20 -2.21 -25.35
CA ILE A 209 -7.13 -2.04 -24.22
C ILE A 209 -8.56 -2.56 -24.49
N ASN A 210 -8.87 -3.03 -25.71
CA ASN A 210 -10.15 -3.68 -26.02
C ASN A 210 -10.10 -5.21 -25.90
N ASP A 211 -8.93 -5.78 -25.58
CA ASP A 211 -8.72 -7.21 -25.36
C ASP A 211 -8.81 -7.55 -23.86
N ASN A 212 -8.08 -8.56 -23.38
CA ASN A 212 -7.93 -8.77 -21.95
C ASN A 212 -7.01 -7.68 -21.38
N VAL A 213 -7.42 -7.08 -20.28
CA VAL A 213 -6.74 -5.97 -19.62
C VAL A 213 -6.58 -6.27 -18.13
N LEU A 214 -5.39 -5.97 -17.59
CA LEU A 214 -5.12 -5.98 -16.17
C LEU A 214 -4.43 -4.66 -15.79
N GLU A 215 -5.09 -3.86 -14.98
CA GLU A 215 -4.54 -2.61 -14.45
C GLU A 215 -3.57 -2.88 -13.29
N ALA A 216 -2.47 -2.13 -13.27
CA ALA A 216 -1.37 -2.26 -12.31
C ALA A 216 -0.97 -0.88 -11.70
N GLY A 217 -1.96 0.01 -11.57
CA GLY A 217 -1.81 1.33 -10.94
C GLY A 217 -1.71 2.48 -11.93
N SER A 218 -1.00 3.54 -11.53
CA SER A 218 -0.85 4.80 -12.26
C SER A 218 0.59 5.33 -12.17
N GLY A 219 0.88 6.45 -12.84
CA GLY A 219 2.19 7.10 -12.80
C GLY A 219 3.31 6.40 -13.58
N THR A 220 4.51 6.97 -13.50
CA THR A 220 5.71 6.49 -14.21
C THR A 220 6.45 5.38 -13.47
N GLY A 221 7.42 4.75 -14.15
CA GLY A 221 8.30 3.72 -13.57
C GLY A 221 7.76 2.30 -13.72
N ASP A 222 8.40 1.39 -12.99
CA ASP A 222 8.21 -0.05 -13.13
C ASP A 222 6.91 -0.54 -12.47
N PHE A 223 6.34 -1.58 -13.06
CA PHE A 223 5.24 -2.36 -12.50
C PHE A 223 5.32 -3.82 -12.94
N VAL A 224 4.71 -4.69 -12.12
CA VAL A 224 4.58 -6.13 -12.35
C VAL A 224 3.10 -6.49 -12.30
N ALA A 225 2.70 -7.48 -13.07
CA ALA A 225 1.35 -7.99 -13.15
C ALA A 225 1.35 -9.51 -13.37
N THR A 226 0.46 -10.21 -12.64
CA THR A 226 0.23 -11.66 -12.80
C THR A 226 -1.04 -11.86 -13.63
N LEU A 227 -0.87 -12.40 -14.83
CA LEU A 227 -1.96 -12.67 -15.76
C LEU A 227 -2.77 -13.87 -15.29
N TYR A 228 -4.08 -13.71 -15.14
CA TYR A 228 -5.02 -14.77 -14.78
C TYR A 228 -6.46 -14.39 -15.18
N PRO A 229 -7.30 -15.35 -15.60
CA PRO A 229 -6.96 -16.71 -15.98
C PRO A 229 -6.42 -16.79 -17.41
N LEU A 230 -5.48 -17.71 -17.65
CA LEU A 230 -5.03 -18.12 -18.98
C LEU A 230 -5.50 -19.53 -19.30
N GLU A 231 -5.56 -19.86 -20.58
CA GLU A 231 -5.81 -21.22 -21.05
C GLU A 231 -4.50 -22.00 -21.18
N GLU A 232 -4.56 -23.31 -20.93
CA GLU A 232 -3.42 -24.21 -21.04
C GLU A 232 -2.95 -24.41 -22.48
N ASP A 233 -1.68 -24.78 -22.67
CA ASP A 233 -1.04 -25.00 -23.97
C ASP A 233 -1.33 -23.92 -25.03
N THR A 234 -1.54 -22.68 -24.60
CA THR A 234 -2.05 -21.60 -25.44
C THR A 234 -0.99 -20.53 -25.65
N ARG A 235 -0.80 -20.13 -26.91
CA ARG A 235 0.10 -19.03 -27.27
C ARG A 235 -0.60 -17.69 -27.02
N TYR A 236 0.05 -16.81 -26.29
CA TYR A 236 -0.40 -15.46 -25.99
C TYR A 236 0.57 -14.40 -26.50
N TYR A 237 0.00 -13.26 -26.86
CA TYR A 237 0.69 -12.03 -27.15
C TYR A 237 0.36 -11.02 -26.05
N VAL A 238 1.36 -10.30 -25.56
CA VAL A 238 1.21 -9.43 -24.39
C VAL A 238 2.00 -8.14 -24.54
N ARG A 239 1.45 -7.04 -24.02
CA ARG A 239 2.05 -5.69 -24.03
C ARG A 239 1.75 -4.96 -22.73
N ALA A 240 2.71 -4.19 -22.23
CA ALA A 240 2.44 -3.12 -21.27
C ALA A 240 1.63 -2.00 -21.95
N PHE A 241 0.74 -1.34 -21.21
CA PHE A 241 0.04 -0.14 -21.67
C PHE A 241 0.02 0.93 -20.57
N ALA A 242 -0.13 2.20 -20.97
CA ALA A 242 -0.49 3.28 -20.06
C ALA A 242 -1.35 4.33 -20.77
N ILE A 243 -2.17 5.04 -20.00
CA ILE A 243 -3.15 6.01 -20.47
C ILE A 243 -2.86 7.36 -19.82
N ASN A 244 -2.85 8.40 -20.65
CA ASN A 244 -2.90 9.80 -20.21
C ASN A 244 -4.00 10.55 -21.01
N GLU A 245 -4.11 11.87 -20.81
CA GLU A 245 -5.10 12.69 -21.52
C GLU A 245 -5.00 12.64 -23.06
N THR A 246 -3.82 12.35 -23.61
CA THR A 246 -3.60 12.25 -25.06
C THR A 246 -4.06 10.90 -25.62
N GLY A 247 -3.98 9.84 -24.82
CA GLY A 247 -4.46 8.50 -25.21
C GLY A 247 -3.62 7.37 -24.62
N THR A 248 -3.63 6.23 -25.31
CA THR A 248 -2.97 5.01 -24.86
C THR A 248 -1.63 4.79 -25.54
N GLY A 249 -0.58 4.69 -24.72
CA GLY A 249 0.73 4.21 -25.09
C GLY A 249 0.85 2.71 -24.88
N TYR A 250 1.64 2.04 -25.71
CA TYR A 250 1.89 0.60 -25.58
C TYR A 250 3.38 0.28 -25.67
N GLY A 251 3.84 -0.63 -24.82
CA GLY A 251 5.18 -1.17 -24.89
C GLY A 251 5.37 -2.16 -26.06
N GLY A 252 6.59 -2.67 -26.17
CA GLY A 252 6.94 -3.70 -27.16
C GLY A 252 6.17 -5.01 -26.93
N MET A 253 5.87 -5.73 -28.01
CA MET A 253 5.16 -7.02 -27.91
C MET A 253 6.06 -8.13 -27.37
N ARG A 254 5.49 -8.97 -26.52
CA ARG A 254 6.06 -10.25 -26.08
C ARG A 254 5.12 -11.38 -26.45
N ILE A 255 5.70 -12.56 -26.62
CA ILE A 255 4.98 -13.78 -26.96
C ILE A 255 5.41 -14.85 -25.97
N PHE A 256 4.45 -15.57 -25.42
CA PHE A 256 4.70 -16.73 -24.57
C PHE A 256 3.67 -17.82 -24.85
N LYS A 257 3.94 -19.04 -24.35
CA LYS A 257 3.00 -20.15 -24.41
C LYS A 257 2.85 -20.71 -23.00
N THR A 258 1.61 -20.81 -22.51
CA THR A 258 1.33 -21.45 -21.23
C THR A 258 1.73 -22.92 -21.27
N GLN A 259 1.94 -23.50 -20.08
CA GLN A 259 2.29 -24.91 -19.98
C GLN A 259 1.08 -25.79 -20.30
N VAL A 260 1.35 -27.04 -20.68
CA VAL A 260 0.34 -28.10 -20.74
C VAL A 260 0.05 -28.54 -19.30
N ALA A 261 -1.21 -28.76 -18.93
CA ALA A 261 -1.50 -29.42 -17.67
C ALA A 261 -0.90 -30.84 -17.65
N ALA A 262 -0.42 -31.25 -16.48
CA ALA A 262 -0.19 -32.66 -16.17
C ALA A 262 -1.47 -33.48 -16.48
N PRO A 263 -1.32 -34.74 -16.93
CA PRO A 263 -2.46 -35.60 -17.25
C PRO A 263 -3.30 -35.90 -16.00
N ASP A 264 -4.59 -36.14 -16.15
CA ASP A 264 -5.39 -36.60 -15.03
C ASP A 264 -4.91 -37.98 -14.54
N ILE A 265 -4.83 -38.15 -13.22
CA ILE A 265 -4.42 -39.41 -12.58
C ILE A 265 -5.61 -39.92 -11.76
N THR A 266 -5.80 -41.25 -11.77
CA THR A 266 -6.67 -41.93 -10.81
C THR A 266 -5.86 -42.96 -10.04
N LYS A 267 -5.96 -42.91 -8.71
CA LYS A 267 -5.40 -43.87 -7.77
C LYS A 267 -6.49 -44.53 -6.95
N VAL A 268 -6.34 -45.81 -6.68
CA VAL A 268 -7.33 -46.61 -5.95
C VAL A 268 -6.83 -46.91 -4.54
N VAL A 269 -7.65 -46.64 -3.53
CA VAL A 269 -7.41 -47.04 -2.15
C VAL A 269 -8.32 -48.23 -1.81
N ALA A 270 -7.74 -49.34 -1.36
CA ALA A 270 -8.48 -50.53 -0.94
C ALA A 270 -7.75 -51.26 0.20
N GLN A 271 -8.41 -51.42 1.36
CA GLN A 271 -7.82 -52.06 2.55
C GLN A 271 -7.44 -53.54 2.32
N ASP A 272 -8.03 -54.20 1.33
CA ASP A 272 -7.73 -55.58 0.96
C ASP A 272 -6.47 -55.74 0.09
N GLY A 273 -5.78 -54.63 -0.23
CA GLY A 273 -4.58 -54.61 -1.07
C GLY A 273 -4.86 -54.73 -2.58
N SER A 274 -6.12 -54.65 -3.01
CA SER A 274 -6.48 -54.68 -4.44
C SER A 274 -6.36 -53.33 -5.16
N GLY A 275 -5.96 -52.27 -4.44
CA GLY A 275 -5.74 -50.92 -4.94
C GLY A 275 -4.26 -50.56 -5.04
N ASP A 276 -3.98 -49.30 -5.40
CA ASP A 276 -2.63 -48.72 -5.36
C ASP A 276 -2.15 -48.49 -3.91
N TYR A 277 -3.08 -48.20 -2.99
CA TYR A 277 -2.82 -47.98 -1.57
C TYR A 277 -3.80 -48.75 -0.69
N THR A 278 -3.41 -49.00 0.55
CA THR A 278 -4.26 -49.59 1.59
C THR A 278 -4.85 -48.56 2.56
N SER A 279 -4.29 -47.34 2.59
CA SER A 279 -4.72 -46.21 3.44
C SER A 279 -5.03 -44.98 2.59
N VAL A 280 -5.86 -44.08 3.10
CA VAL A 280 -6.18 -42.82 2.42
C VAL A 280 -5.07 -41.79 2.63
N GLN A 281 -4.42 -41.77 3.80
CA GLN A 281 -3.32 -40.83 4.05
C GLN A 281 -2.13 -41.08 3.12
N ASP A 282 -1.74 -42.35 2.87
CA ASP A 282 -0.65 -42.65 1.93
C ASP A 282 -0.97 -42.12 0.52
N ALA A 283 -2.24 -42.15 0.12
CA ALA A 283 -2.69 -41.60 -1.15
C ALA A 283 -2.64 -40.07 -1.17
N PHE A 284 -2.97 -39.39 -0.07
CA PHE A 284 -2.82 -37.93 0.07
C PHE A 284 -1.36 -37.49 0.04
N ASP A 285 -0.47 -38.23 0.71
CA ASP A 285 0.94 -37.88 0.84
C ASP A 285 1.66 -37.93 -0.52
N GLU A 286 1.30 -38.88 -1.39
CA GLU A 286 1.92 -39.08 -2.71
C GLU A 286 1.51 -38.04 -3.77
N ILE A 287 0.43 -37.28 -3.55
CA ILE A 287 -0.03 -36.27 -4.52
C ILE A 287 1.09 -35.24 -4.75
N PRO A 288 1.53 -34.94 -5.98
CA PRO A 288 2.55 -33.91 -6.18
C PRO A 288 2.05 -32.53 -5.71
N ARG A 289 2.95 -31.73 -5.14
CA ARG A 289 2.65 -30.33 -4.79
C ARG A 289 2.30 -29.55 -6.06
N ASN A 290 1.27 -28.72 -5.98
CA ASN A 290 0.77 -27.87 -7.07
C ASN A 290 0.48 -28.65 -8.37
N TYR A 291 -0.14 -29.83 -8.24
CA TYR A 291 -0.49 -30.65 -9.39
C TYR A 291 -1.50 -29.92 -10.28
N THR A 292 -1.21 -29.86 -11.58
CA THR A 292 -2.00 -29.06 -12.53
C THR A 292 -3.07 -29.85 -13.27
N GLY A 293 -3.00 -31.18 -13.24
CA GLY A 293 -4.07 -32.08 -13.70
C GLY A 293 -5.02 -32.41 -12.56
N ILE A 294 -6.07 -33.20 -12.82
CA ILE A 294 -6.97 -33.68 -11.77
C ILE A 294 -6.37 -34.95 -11.15
N TYR A 295 -6.14 -34.92 -9.83
CA TYR A 295 -5.70 -36.10 -9.08
C TYR A 295 -6.89 -36.75 -8.37
N THR A 296 -7.40 -37.84 -8.92
CA THR A 296 -8.53 -38.58 -8.35
C THR A 296 -8.04 -39.70 -7.43
N ILE A 297 -8.51 -39.71 -6.20
CA ILE A 297 -8.38 -40.80 -5.25
C ILE A 297 -9.73 -41.49 -5.14
N TYR A 298 -9.81 -42.70 -5.69
CA TYR A 298 -10.99 -43.56 -5.61
C TYR A 298 -10.87 -44.50 -4.41
N VAL A 299 -11.76 -44.38 -3.44
CA VAL A 299 -11.72 -45.15 -2.19
C VAL A 299 -12.78 -46.25 -2.25
N LYS A 300 -12.34 -47.51 -2.24
CA LYS A 300 -13.26 -48.66 -2.20
C LYS A 300 -14.11 -48.66 -0.93
N LYS A 301 -15.20 -49.42 -0.94
CA LYS A 301 -16.04 -49.58 0.25
C LYS A 301 -15.22 -50.14 1.42
N GLY A 302 -15.45 -49.61 2.62
CA GLY A 302 -14.71 -49.94 3.83
C GLY A 302 -14.87 -48.88 4.90
N GLU A 303 -14.46 -49.22 6.12
CA GLU A 303 -14.34 -48.30 7.24
C GLU A 303 -12.84 -48.00 7.45
N TYR A 304 -12.45 -46.76 7.17
CA TYR A 304 -11.08 -46.28 7.22
C TYR A 304 -10.89 -45.48 8.51
N TYR A 305 -10.33 -46.13 9.53
CA TYR A 305 -9.98 -45.50 10.81
C TYR A 305 -8.62 -44.78 10.69
N GLU A 306 -8.66 -43.53 10.24
CA GLU A 306 -7.49 -42.72 9.92
C GLU A 306 -7.74 -41.26 10.30
N LYS A 307 -6.75 -40.60 10.91
CA LYS A 307 -6.76 -39.15 11.07
C LYS A 307 -6.14 -38.53 9.83
N LEU A 308 -6.96 -37.90 8.98
CA LEU A 308 -6.58 -37.51 7.64
C LEU A 308 -6.30 -36.02 7.51
N ILE A 309 -5.27 -35.68 6.75
CA ILE A 309 -4.96 -34.31 6.36
C ILE A 309 -4.52 -34.24 4.90
N LEU A 310 -5.21 -33.41 4.11
CA LEU A 310 -4.76 -32.99 2.79
C LEU A 310 -4.13 -31.60 2.91
N GLU A 311 -2.80 -31.54 2.71
CA GLU A 311 -2.03 -30.29 2.85
C GLU A 311 -2.42 -29.23 1.80
N GLU A 312 -2.24 -27.95 2.13
CA GLU A 312 -2.64 -26.79 1.31
C GLU A 312 -2.07 -26.82 -0.12
N GLU A 313 -0.84 -27.29 -0.28
CA GLU A 313 -0.16 -27.36 -1.59
C GLU A 313 -0.67 -28.49 -2.51
N LYS A 314 -1.58 -29.36 -2.04
CA LYS A 314 -2.08 -30.53 -2.78
C LYS A 314 -3.41 -30.22 -3.48
N VAL A 315 -3.38 -29.29 -4.43
CA VAL A 315 -4.56 -28.77 -5.16
C VAL A 315 -5.07 -29.69 -6.28
N ASN A 316 -6.26 -29.39 -6.82
CA ASN A 316 -6.91 -30.13 -7.92
C ASN A 316 -7.20 -31.62 -7.61
N VAL A 317 -7.67 -31.90 -6.39
CA VAL A 317 -7.88 -33.26 -5.89
C VAL A 317 -9.36 -33.64 -5.90
N LYS A 318 -9.68 -34.83 -6.41
CA LYS A 318 -10.99 -35.46 -6.28
C LYS A 318 -10.92 -36.67 -5.35
N LEU A 319 -11.65 -36.67 -4.25
CA LEU A 319 -11.83 -37.83 -3.38
C LEU A 319 -13.19 -38.48 -3.67
N VAL A 320 -13.19 -39.67 -4.25
CA VAL A 320 -14.41 -40.34 -4.71
C VAL A 320 -14.57 -41.68 -4.00
N GLY A 321 -15.59 -41.82 -3.17
CA GLY A 321 -15.93 -43.11 -2.58
C GLY A 321 -16.67 -44.02 -3.56
N GLU A 322 -16.49 -45.33 -3.40
CA GLU A 322 -17.24 -46.35 -4.12
C GLU A 322 -18.75 -46.25 -3.83
N HIS A 323 -19.12 -45.86 -2.61
CA HIS A 323 -20.50 -45.61 -2.23
C HIS A 323 -20.61 -44.76 -0.96
N ARG A 324 -21.54 -43.78 -0.96
CA ARG A 324 -21.71 -42.81 0.14
C ARG A 324 -21.77 -43.47 1.53
N ASP A 325 -22.66 -44.43 1.69
CA ASP A 325 -22.99 -44.99 3.02
C ASP A 325 -22.03 -46.11 3.47
N SER A 326 -21.13 -46.59 2.60
CA SER A 326 -20.25 -47.72 2.90
C SER A 326 -18.78 -47.48 2.62
N THR A 327 -18.41 -46.26 2.18
CA THR A 327 -17.03 -45.75 2.20
C THR A 327 -16.97 -44.68 3.27
N VAL A 328 -16.46 -45.06 4.45
CA VAL A 328 -16.53 -44.23 5.67
C VAL A 328 -15.11 -43.90 6.13
N LEU A 329 -14.77 -42.62 6.15
CA LEU A 329 -13.54 -42.08 6.72
C LEU A 329 -13.84 -41.57 8.12
N TRP A 330 -13.19 -42.13 9.14
CA TRP A 330 -13.53 -41.77 10.51
C TRP A 330 -12.34 -41.80 11.48
N TYR A 331 -12.51 -41.03 12.55
CA TYR A 331 -11.61 -40.99 13.69
C TYR A 331 -12.42 -40.62 14.95
N ASP A 332 -11.77 -40.55 16.11
CA ASP A 332 -12.41 -40.35 17.41
C ASP A 332 -11.66 -39.35 18.31
N ASP A 333 -10.97 -38.38 17.70
CA ASP A 333 -10.34 -37.28 18.42
C ASP A 333 -11.38 -36.25 18.93
N TYR A 334 -11.06 -35.61 20.04
CA TYR A 334 -11.86 -34.54 20.66
C TYR A 334 -10.97 -33.48 21.30
N ALA A 335 -11.51 -32.28 21.50
CA ALA A 335 -10.74 -31.11 21.93
C ALA A 335 -9.91 -31.35 23.20
N GLY A 336 -10.44 -32.11 24.16
CA GLY A 336 -9.76 -32.45 25.40
C GLY A 336 -8.47 -33.26 25.25
N ILE A 337 -8.30 -34.02 24.15
CA ILE A 337 -7.07 -34.79 23.86
C ILE A 337 -6.24 -34.18 22.73
N SER A 338 -6.87 -33.50 21.78
CA SER A 338 -6.19 -32.94 20.62
C SER A 338 -5.61 -31.55 20.88
N GLY A 339 -5.85 -30.95 22.04
CA GLY A 339 -5.37 -29.61 22.39
C GLY A 339 -6.25 -28.48 21.85
N GLY A 340 -7.55 -28.76 21.63
CA GLY A 340 -8.56 -27.81 21.16
C GLY A 340 -9.43 -28.34 20.02
N THR A 341 -10.58 -27.69 19.80
CA THR A 341 -11.56 -28.07 18.76
C THR A 341 -10.95 -28.17 17.37
N SER A 342 -10.11 -27.21 16.98
CA SER A 342 -9.52 -27.16 15.63
C SER A 342 -8.56 -28.32 15.33
N GLN A 343 -8.08 -29.05 16.35
CA GLN A 343 -7.21 -30.20 16.20
C GLN A 343 -7.94 -31.54 16.34
N SER A 344 -9.23 -31.50 16.69
CA SER A 344 -10.07 -32.69 16.94
C SER A 344 -10.62 -33.36 15.67
N TYR A 345 -10.23 -32.88 14.50
CA TYR A 345 -10.77 -33.33 13.23
C TYR A 345 -10.51 -34.82 12.97
N SER A 346 -11.48 -35.50 12.36
CA SER A 346 -11.23 -36.76 11.67
C SER A 346 -10.54 -36.53 10.34
N VAL A 347 -11.04 -35.57 9.55
CA VAL A 347 -10.46 -35.21 8.24
C VAL A 347 -10.28 -33.71 8.12
N ALA A 348 -9.10 -33.26 7.73
CA ALA A 348 -8.81 -31.87 7.41
C ALA A 348 -8.44 -31.71 5.93
N ILE A 349 -9.20 -30.90 5.20
CA ILE A 349 -8.94 -30.56 3.80
C ILE A 349 -8.47 -29.10 3.76
N ASN A 350 -7.15 -28.91 3.69
CA ASN A 350 -6.54 -27.59 3.60
C ASN A 350 -6.32 -27.12 2.16
N ALA A 351 -6.38 -28.02 1.18
CA ALA A 351 -6.15 -27.70 -0.22
C ALA A 351 -7.30 -26.90 -0.87
N ASP A 352 -6.90 -26.01 -1.78
CA ASP A 352 -7.79 -25.39 -2.77
C ASP A 352 -8.23 -26.40 -3.84
N ASP A 353 -9.35 -26.11 -4.50
CA ASP A 353 -9.84 -26.87 -5.67
C ASP A 353 -10.06 -28.36 -5.38
N PHE A 354 -10.57 -28.67 -4.18
CA PHE A 354 -10.90 -30.02 -3.74
C PHE A 354 -12.36 -30.40 -4.04
N VAL A 355 -12.59 -31.64 -4.46
CA VAL A 355 -13.94 -32.20 -4.62
C VAL A 355 -14.06 -33.53 -3.89
N ALA A 356 -15.11 -33.71 -3.09
CA ALA A 356 -15.48 -35.02 -2.55
C ALA A 356 -16.81 -35.51 -3.13
N GLU A 357 -16.88 -36.81 -3.46
CA GLU A 357 -18.07 -37.46 -4.00
C GLU A 357 -18.32 -38.84 -3.36
N ASN A 358 -19.58 -39.17 -3.10
CA ASN A 358 -20.01 -40.53 -2.70
C ASN A 358 -19.25 -41.12 -1.50
N ILE A 359 -18.99 -40.30 -0.47
CA ILE A 359 -18.18 -40.72 0.70
C ILE A 359 -18.76 -40.18 2.01
N THR A 360 -18.49 -40.84 3.13
CA THR A 360 -18.86 -40.38 4.48
C THR A 360 -17.63 -39.91 5.25
N PHE A 361 -17.70 -38.71 5.83
CA PHE A 361 -16.76 -38.20 6.84
C PHE A 361 -17.40 -38.30 8.22
N GLN A 362 -16.70 -38.86 9.20
CA GLN A 362 -17.30 -39.11 10.51
C GLN A 362 -16.35 -38.88 11.70
N ASN A 363 -16.86 -38.25 12.75
CA ASN A 363 -16.27 -38.31 14.08
C ASN A 363 -17.26 -38.98 15.04
N VAL A 364 -16.83 -40.00 15.77
CA VAL A 364 -17.72 -40.84 16.60
C VAL A 364 -17.84 -40.38 18.05
N VAL A 365 -17.09 -39.36 18.48
CA VAL A 365 -17.11 -38.88 19.87
C VAL A 365 -18.46 -38.26 20.21
N LYS A 366 -19.07 -38.78 21.28
CA LYS A 366 -20.39 -38.35 21.76
C LYS A 366 -20.27 -37.15 22.68
N ASN A 367 -21.21 -36.20 22.54
CA ASN A 367 -21.41 -35.13 23.52
C ASN A 367 -22.33 -35.57 24.66
N ASP A 368 -21.93 -36.64 25.36
CA ASP A 368 -22.70 -37.27 26.46
C ASP A 368 -22.19 -36.89 27.86
N LYS A 369 -21.22 -35.97 27.94
CA LYS A 369 -20.54 -35.51 29.15
C LYS A 369 -19.73 -36.59 29.88
N SER A 370 -19.38 -37.68 29.21
CA SER A 370 -18.46 -38.70 29.74
C SER A 370 -17.03 -38.20 29.93
N VAL A 371 -16.61 -37.19 29.16
CA VAL A 371 -15.32 -36.49 29.31
C VAL A 371 -15.51 -34.97 29.19
N SER A 372 -14.53 -34.17 29.60
CA SER A 372 -14.51 -32.71 29.37
C SER A 372 -14.06 -32.39 27.94
N ASP A 373 -14.51 -31.25 27.41
CA ASP A 373 -14.11 -30.73 26.09
C ASP A 373 -14.36 -31.71 24.93
N GLN A 374 -15.62 -32.17 24.79
CA GLN A 374 -16.09 -33.17 23.82
C GLN A 374 -16.35 -32.65 22.40
N GLN A 375 -15.92 -31.43 22.08
CA GLN A 375 -15.97 -30.93 20.70
C GLN A 375 -15.13 -31.84 19.80
N ALA A 376 -15.69 -32.32 18.70
CA ALA A 376 -15.11 -33.39 17.91
C ALA A 376 -15.50 -33.22 16.43
N VAL A 377 -14.57 -32.65 15.66
CA VAL A 377 -14.84 -32.23 14.28
C VAL A 377 -14.81 -33.44 13.33
N ALA A 378 -15.81 -33.56 12.46
CA ALA A 378 -15.83 -34.60 11.44
C ALA A 378 -15.01 -34.20 10.20
N LEU A 379 -15.20 -32.96 9.74
CA LEU A 379 -14.53 -32.42 8.56
C LEU A 379 -14.14 -30.96 8.76
N VAL A 380 -12.87 -30.64 8.52
CA VAL A 380 -12.37 -29.26 8.43
C VAL A 380 -12.14 -28.89 6.97
N THR A 381 -12.60 -27.71 6.57
CA THR A 381 -12.50 -27.18 5.19
C THR A 381 -11.80 -25.81 5.21
N ASN A 382 -10.48 -25.78 5.01
CA ASN A 382 -9.70 -24.54 5.10
C ASN A 382 -9.33 -23.93 3.73
N GLY A 383 -9.40 -24.70 2.64
CA GLY A 383 -9.08 -24.22 1.30
C GLY A 383 -10.25 -23.55 0.58
N ASP A 384 -9.96 -22.87 -0.53
CA ASP A 384 -10.93 -22.19 -1.38
C ASP A 384 -11.47 -23.13 -2.49
N ARG A 385 -12.68 -22.82 -2.98
CA ARG A 385 -13.35 -23.54 -4.08
C ARG A 385 -13.55 -25.04 -3.86
N GLN A 386 -13.74 -25.46 -2.61
CA GLN A 386 -14.05 -26.85 -2.28
C GLN A 386 -15.51 -27.21 -2.58
N ALA A 387 -15.77 -28.41 -3.08
CA ALA A 387 -17.12 -28.89 -3.39
C ALA A 387 -17.38 -30.32 -2.88
N TYR A 388 -18.61 -30.57 -2.42
CA TYR A 388 -18.99 -31.84 -1.76
C TYR A 388 -20.32 -32.34 -2.33
N TYR A 389 -20.31 -33.51 -2.98
CA TYR A 389 -21.49 -34.06 -3.67
C TYR A 389 -21.85 -35.46 -3.16
N ASN A 390 -23.12 -35.63 -2.74
CA ASN A 390 -23.61 -36.90 -2.21
C ASN A 390 -22.70 -37.47 -1.09
N VAL A 391 -22.32 -36.61 -0.15
CA VAL A 391 -21.52 -36.98 1.03
C VAL A 391 -22.38 -37.04 2.28
N ASN A 392 -21.96 -37.83 3.27
CA ASN A 392 -22.44 -37.67 4.65
C ASN A 392 -21.34 -37.02 5.48
N ILE A 393 -21.70 -36.09 6.36
CA ILE A 393 -20.81 -35.54 7.39
C ILE A 393 -21.48 -35.82 8.73
N LEU A 394 -20.89 -36.70 9.53
CA LEU A 394 -21.52 -37.27 10.72
C LEU A 394 -20.70 -36.97 11.97
N GLY A 395 -21.33 -36.42 13.00
CA GLY A 395 -20.69 -36.13 14.28
C GLY A 395 -21.71 -35.73 15.34
N TYR A 396 -21.22 -35.23 16.48
CA TYR A 396 -22.08 -34.73 17.56
C TYR A 396 -21.88 -33.23 17.78
N GLN A 397 -20.83 -32.82 18.49
CA GLN A 397 -20.52 -31.41 18.71
C GLN A 397 -19.43 -30.95 17.76
N ASP A 398 -19.67 -29.84 17.06
CA ASP A 398 -18.76 -29.22 16.08
C ASP A 398 -18.48 -30.11 14.85
N THR A 399 -19.51 -30.83 14.36
CA THR A 399 -19.48 -31.66 13.14
C THR A 399 -19.12 -30.83 11.91
#